data_AF-A0A421KAG0-F1
#
_entry.id   AF-A0A421KAG0-F1
#
_cell.length_a   1.000
_cell.length_b   1.000
_cell.length_c   1.000
_cell.angle_alpha   90.00
_cell.angle_beta   90.00
_cell.angle_gamma   90.00
#
_symmetry.space_group_name_H-M   'P 1'
#
loop_
_entity.id
_entity.type
_entity.pdbx_description
1 polymer ?
#
loop_
_entity_poly.entity_id
_entity_poly.type
_entity_poly.pdbx_seq_one_letter_code
_entity_poly.pdbx_strand_id
1 'polypeptide(L)'
;MSYRRPLLPILGFLFLMPAMLSALTWVKVAKDPEMGWRLLVDGEEISVHGVVWSFTPIGENYSYSLWNQPKEFIQRMIDTDAALMKEMGVNAIRVFTDVPPEWIEYLYRRYGIYTVVNDMFGRYGLMVDGRWHG
;
A
#
# COMPACT_ATOMS: atom_id res chain seq x y z
N MET A 1 17.26 -57.56 -41.69
CA MET A 1 17.23 -57.49 -40.22
C MET A 1 18.38 -56.61 -39.76
N SER A 2 18.11 -55.34 -39.45
CA SER A 2 19.11 -54.42 -38.89
C SER A 2 18.41 -53.55 -37.85
N TYR A 3 18.79 -53.74 -36.60
CA TYR A 3 18.28 -53.06 -35.43
C TYR A 3 19.01 -51.72 -35.31
N ARG A 4 18.28 -50.60 -35.35
CA ARG A 4 18.81 -49.28 -34.96
C ARG A 4 17.90 -48.65 -33.91
N ARG A 5 18.38 -48.65 -32.67
CA ARG A 5 18.12 -47.63 -31.63
C ARG A 5 19.45 -47.48 -30.89
N PRO A 6 19.92 -46.27 -30.56
CA PRO A 6 19.27 -45.41 -29.55
C PRO A 6 19.39 -43.90 -29.94
N LEU A 7 18.82 -42.89 -29.28
CA LEU A 7 18.94 -42.45 -27.89
C LEU A 7 17.83 -41.39 -27.63
N LEU A 8 17.20 -41.47 -26.46
CA LEU A 8 16.38 -40.44 -25.78
C LEU A 8 17.15 -39.09 -25.66
N PRO A 9 16.54 -37.90 -25.35
CA PRO A 9 15.42 -37.75 -24.40
C PRO A 9 14.41 -36.59 -24.68
N ILE A 10 13.23 -36.68 -24.06
CA ILE A 10 12.59 -35.60 -23.28
C ILE A 10 12.75 -34.18 -23.88
N LEU A 11 12.06 -33.88 -24.98
CA LEU A 11 11.93 -32.52 -25.52
C LEU A 11 10.51 -31.97 -25.32
N GLY A 12 9.99 -32.07 -24.11
CA GLY A 12 8.58 -31.73 -23.87
C GLY A 12 8.23 -31.38 -22.44
N PHE A 13 9.18 -30.89 -21.63
CA PHE A 13 8.87 -30.42 -20.28
C PHE A 13 9.79 -29.26 -19.85
N LEU A 14 9.94 -28.28 -20.73
CA LEU A 14 10.64 -27.03 -20.40
C LEU A 14 10.02 -25.84 -21.14
N PHE A 15 8.69 -25.67 -21.04
CA PHE A 15 8.12 -24.33 -21.11
C PHE A 15 7.84 -23.87 -19.69
N LEU A 16 8.95 -23.42 -19.11
CA LEU A 16 9.12 -22.78 -17.82
C LEU A 16 8.04 -21.73 -17.58
N MET A 17 7.57 -21.74 -16.32
CA MET A 17 6.85 -20.72 -15.58
C MET A 17 6.78 -19.35 -16.26
N PRO A 18 5.58 -18.73 -16.37
CA PRO A 18 5.55 -17.29 -16.58
C PRO A 18 6.31 -16.69 -15.39
N ALA A 19 7.45 -16.07 -15.67
CA ALA A 19 8.08 -15.19 -14.72
C ALA A 19 7.02 -14.15 -14.37
N MET A 20 6.43 -14.27 -13.17
CA MET A 20 5.78 -13.14 -12.52
C MET A 20 6.89 -12.14 -12.27
N LEU A 21 7.22 -11.35 -13.30
CA LEU A 21 7.86 -10.07 -13.12
C LEU A 21 6.82 -9.24 -12.36
N SER A 22 6.84 -9.30 -11.05
CA SER A 22 6.34 -8.18 -10.26
C SER A 22 7.28 -7.03 -10.62
N ALA A 23 6.94 -6.28 -11.67
CA ALA A 23 7.63 -5.05 -11.95
C ALA A 23 7.58 -4.23 -10.65
N LEU A 24 8.73 -3.75 -10.18
CA LEU A 24 8.73 -2.84 -9.04
C LEU A 24 7.84 -1.65 -9.42
N THR A 25 6.76 -1.46 -8.65
CA THR A 25 5.97 -0.23 -8.75
C THR A 25 6.90 0.93 -8.42
N TRP A 26 7.04 1.88 -9.33
CA TRP A 26 7.88 3.05 -9.10
C TRP A 26 7.00 4.29 -8.93
N VAL A 27 7.34 5.08 -7.92
CA VAL A 27 6.64 6.33 -7.57
C VAL A 27 7.58 7.48 -7.84
N LYS A 28 7.12 8.47 -8.60
CA LYS A 28 7.91 9.66 -8.95
C LYS A 28 7.08 10.91 -8.77
N VAL A 29 7.72 11.96 -8.26
CA VAL A 29 7.17 13.31 -8.30
C VAL A 29 7.84 14.06 -9.46
N ALA A 30 7.04 14.66 -10.34
CA ALA A 30 7.53 15.49 -11.44
C ALA A 30 6.95 16.91 -11.31
N LYS A 31 7.76 17.91 -11.67
CA LYS A 31 7.30 19.30 -11.74
C LYS A 31 6.88 19.60 -13.17
N ASP A 32 5.58 19.75 -13.37
CA ASP A 32 5.01 20.30 -14.58
C ASP A 32 5.12 21.85 -14.55
N PRO A 33 5.56 22.50 -15.64
CA PRO A 33 5.70 23.95 -15.68
C PRO A 33 4.40 24.73 -15.50
N GLU A 34 3.27 24.19 -15.94
CA GLU A 34 1.96 24.87 -15.94
C GLU A 34 1.06 24.39 -14.79
N MET A 35 1.08 23.09 -14.51
CA MET A 35 0.19 22.44 -13.54
C MET A 35 0.84 22.17 -12.17
N GLY A 36 2.13 22.46 -12.01
CA GLY A 36 2.86 22.28 -10.76
C GLY A 36 3.28 20.83 -10.49
N TRP A 37 3.29 20.40 -9.24
CA TRP A 37 3.77 19.06 -8.87
C TRP A 37 2.75 17.98 -9.21
N ARG A 38 3.22 16.89 -9.81
CA ARG A 38 2.42 15.72 -10.21
C ARG A 38 3.03 14.45 -9.62
N LEU A 39 2.18 13.53 -9.18
CA LEU A 39 2.57 12.22 -8.70
C LEU A 39 2.33 11.20 -9.81
N LEU A 40 3.37 10.44 -10.15
CA LEU A 40 3.31 9.39 -11.15
C LEU A 40 3.55 8.04 -10.47
N VAL A 41 2.69 7.07 -10.78
CA VAL A 41 2.83 5.67 -10.41
C VAL A 41 2.93 4.87 -11.70
N ASP A 42 4.05 4.17 -11.88
CA ASP A 42 4.34 3.41 -13.10
C ASP A 42 4.24 4.23 -14.40
N GLY A 43 4.48 5.55 -14.29
CA GLY A 43 4.47 6.49 -15.40
C GLY A 43 3.10 7.09 -15.70
N GLU A 44 2.06 6.59 -15.04
CA GLU A 44 0.73 7.17 -15.10
C GLU A 44 0.56 8.20 -13.99
N GLU A 45 -0.06 9.32 -14.34
CA GLU A 45 -0.35 10.35 -13.36
C GLU A 45 -1.52 9.93 -12.47
N ILE A 46 -1.37 10.12 -11.16
CA ILE A 46 -2.42 9.90 -10.18
C ILE A 46 -2.77 11.20 -9.42
N SER A 47 -4.06 11.49 -9.32
CA SER A 47 -4.59 12.48 -8.38
C SER A 47 -4.82 11.81 -7.03
N VAL A 48 -4.36 12.44 -5.94
CA VAL A 48 -4.55 11.90 -4.58
C VAL A 48 -5.89 12.38 -4.04
N HIS A 49 -6.86 11.46 -3.94
CA HIS A 49 -8.13 11.66 -3.25
C HIS A 49 -8.02 11.02 -1.87
N GLY A 50 -7.47 11.79 -0.93
CA GLY A 50 -7.04 11.30 0.37
C GLY A 50 -8.01 11.58 1.51
N VAL A 51 -8.00 10.72 2.53
CA VAL A 51 -8.61 10.98 3.84
C VAL A 51 -7.64 10.60 4.96
N VAL A 52 -7.77 11.22 6.14
CA VAL A 52 -7.10 10.72 7.34
C VAL A 52 -7.95 9.61 7.92
N TRP A 53 -7.39 8.42 8.13
CA TRP A 53 -8.14 7.26 8.60
C TRP A 53 -7.56 6.69 9.89
N SER A 54 -8.44 6.36 10.82
CA SER A 54 -8.18 5.61 12.05
C SER A 54 -9.49 5.01 12.53
N PHE A 55 -9.46 3.78 13.05
CA PHE A 55 -10.65 3.15 13.60
C PHE A 55 -10.75 3.38 15.10
N THR A 56 -11.90 3.87 15.57
CA THR A 56 -12.26 3.93 16.99
C THR A 56 -13.76 3.69 17.11
N PRO A 57 -14.22 2.64 17.81
CA PRO A 57 -15.63 2.33 17.90
C PRO A 57 -16.35 3.33 18.82
N ILE A 58 -17.68 3.38 18.70
CA ILE A 58 -18.52 4.27 19.52
C ILE A 58 -18.34 3.92 21.00
N GLY A 59 -18.08 4.94 21.82
CA GLY A 59 -17.86 4.79 23.26
C GLY A 59 -16.39 4.61 23.66
N GLU A 60 -15.50 4.45 22.69
CA GLU A 60 -14.04 4.40 22.91
C GLU A 60 -13.38 5.74 22.60
N ASN A 61 -12.08 5.83 22.91
CA ASN A 61 -11.26 7.02 22.65
C ASN A 61 -9.88 6.63 22.08
N TYR A 62 -8.95 7.59 22.06
CA TYR A 62 -7.60 7.42 21.53
C TYR A 62 -6.77 6.29 22.16
N SER A 63 -7.16 5.75 23.32
CA SER A 63 -6.50 4.60 23.94
C SER A 63 -6.88 3.25 23.31
N TYR A 64 -7.96 3.21 22.52
CA TYR A 64 -8.39 1.99 21.85
C TYR A 64 -7.43 1.62 20.73
N SER A 65 -7.05 0.34 20.68
CA SER A 65 -6.23 -0.21 19.61
C SER A 65 -7.01 -1.28 18.85
N LEU A 66 -7.30 -1.01 17.58
CA LEU A 66 -7.83 -2.00 16.64
C LEU A 66 -6.85 -3.16 16.47
N TRP A 67 -5.55 -2.89 16.50
CA TRP A 67 -4.49 -3.86 16.20
C TRP A 67 -4.35 -4.96 17.26
N ASN A 68 -4.93 -4.75 18.45
CA ASN A 68 -4.98 -5.75 19.52
C ASN A 68 -6.21 -6.67 19.45
N GLN A 69 -7.08 -6.51 18.45
CA GLN A 69 -8.29 -7.31 18.27
C GLN A 69 -8.02 -8.59 17.48
N PRO A 70 -8.94 -9.58 17.51
CA PRO A 70 -8.85 -10.75 16.63
C PRO A 70 -8.75 -10.35 15.16
N LYS A 71 -7.95 -11.08 14.37
CA LYS A 71 -7.67 -10.77 12.96
C LYS A 71 -8.95 -10.63 12.13
N GLU A 72 -9.93 -11.49 12.36
CA GLU A 72 -11.21 -11.50 11.66
C GLU A 72 -12.05 -10.25 11.97
N PHE A 73 -11.89 -9.68 13.18
CA PHE A 73 -12.51 -8.42 13.54
C PHE A 73 -11.82 -7.25 12.85
N ILE A 74 -10.48 -7.20 12.89
CA ILE A 74 -9.68 -6.16 12.20
C ILE A 74 -10.05 -6.12 10.73
N GLN A 75 -10.02 -7.26 10.06
CA GLN A 75 -10.33 -7.36 8.64
C GLN A 75 -11.75 -6.86 8.35
N ARG A 76 -12.74 -7.25 9.16
CA ARG A 76 -14.15 -6.83 8.97
C ARG A 76 -14.33 -5.32 9.10
N MET A 77 -13.66 -4.69 10.06
CA MET A 77 -13.73 -3.24 10.24
C MET A 77 -13.05 -2.51 9.07
N ILE A 78 -11.88 -2.98 8.66
CA ILE A 78 -11.21 -2.46 7.46
C ILE A 78 -12.10 -2.62 6.22
N ASP A 79 -12.71 -3.78 6.02
CA ASP A 79 -13.56 -4.05 4.86
C ASP A 79 -14.78 -3.12 4.82
N THR A 80 -15.35 -2.81 5.98
CA THR A 80 -16.50 -1.90 6.10
C THR A 80 -16.11 -0.49 5.70
N ASP A 81 -15.04 0.06 6.29
CA ASP A 81 -14.61 1.43 6.04
C ASP A 81 -14.03 1.60 4.63
N ALA A 82 -13.24 0.63 4.17
CA ALA A 82 -12.62 0.67 2.85
C ALA A 82 -13.66 0.63 1.74
N ALA A 83 -14.73 -0.17 1.88
CA ALA A 83 -15.83 -0.18 0.92
C ALA A 83 -16.48 1.22 0.79
N LEU A 84 -16.78 1.88 1.92
CA LEU A 84 -17.35 3.23 1.92
C LEU A 84 -16.39 4.25 1.29
N MET A 85 -15.10 4.19 1.65
CA MET A 85 -14.07 5.04 1.05
C MET A 85 -14.02 4.86 -0.48
N LYS A 86 -14.12 3.63 -0.97
CA LYS A 86 -14.15 3.35 -2.42
C LYS A 86 -15.39 3.89 -3.09
N GLU A 87 -16.57 3.77 -2.48
CA GLU A 87 -17.80 4.38 -3.00
C GLU A 87 -17.71 5.90 -3.09
N MET A 88 -16.95 6.53 -2.17
CA MET A 88 -16.67 7.97 -2.18
C MET A 88 -15.56 8.39 -3.16
N GLY A 89 -14.92 7.44 -3.86
CA GLY A 89 -13.82 7.74 -4.79
C GLY A 89 -12.46 8.03 -4.13
N VAL A 90 -12.31 7.68 -2.84
CA VAL A 90 -11.03 7.76 -2.13
C VAL A 90 -10.05 6.74 -2.69
N ASN A 91 -8.80 7.17 -2.88
CA ASN A 91 -7.71 6.29 -3.33
C ASN A 91 -6.49 6.33 -2.42
N ALA A 92 -6.47 7.16 -1.38
CA ALA A 92 -5.37 7.23 -0.43
C ALA A 92 -5.85 7.47 1.00
N ILE A 93 -5.12 6.94 1.96
CA ILE A 93 -5.27 7.27 3.38
C ILE A 93 -3.98 7.80 3.97
N ARG A 94 -4.11 8.67 4.97
CA ARG A 94 -3.01 9.02 5.88
C ARG A 94 -3.25 8.36 7.23
N VAL A 95 -2.26 7.62 7.71
CA VAL A 95 -2.29 6.89 8.98
C VAL A 95 -1.02 7.17 9.79
N PHE A 96 -1.03 6.83 11.08
CA PHE A 96 0.17 6.87 11.92
C PHE A 96 0.98 5.56 11.78
N THR A 97 2.15 5.54 12.41
CA THR A 97 3.11 4.42 12.35
C THR A 97 2.69 3.18 13.13
N ASP A 98 1.54 3.22 13.83
CA ASP A 98 1.00 2.11 14.60
C ASP A 98 0.25 1.06 13.75
N VAL A 99 -0.08 1.38 12.49
CA VAL A 99 -0.75 0.46 11.58
C VAL A 99 0.22 -0.66 11.14
N PRO A 100 -0.09 -1.93 11.43
CA PRO A 100 0.76 -3.04 11.01
C PRO A 100 0.88 -3.16 9.49
N PRO A 101 2.07 -3.48 8.93
CA PRO A 101 2.32 -3.54 7.49
C PRO A 101 1.36 -4.44 6.73
N GLU A 102 0.90 -5.55 7.31
CA GLU A 102 -0.01 -6.48 6.65
C GLU A 102 -1.36 -5.84 6.30
N TRP A 103 -1.82 -4.85 7.09
CA TRP A 103 -3.07 -4.14 6.85
C TRP A 103 -2.90 -3.01 5.83
N ILE A 104 -1.70 -2.42 5.75
CA ILE A 104 -1.33 -1.52 4.66
C ILE A 104 -1.34 -2.28 3.33
N GLU A 105 -0.71 -3.46 3.29
CA GLU A 105 -0.73 -4.33 2.12
C GLU A 105 -2.15 -4.78 1.76
N TYR A 106 -2.97 -5.10 2.76
CA TYR A 106 -4.35 -5.53 2.55
C TYR A 106 -5.21 -4.44 1.90
N LEU A 107 -5.17 -3.21 2.44
CA LEU A 107 -5.88 -2.05 1.88
C LEU A 107 -5.47 -1.77 0.43
N TYR A 108 -4.17 -1.83 0.14
CA TYR A 108 -3.67 -1.66 -1.23
C TYR A 108 -4.14 -2.77 -2.16
N ARG A 109 -3.87 -4.04 -1.81
CA ARG A 109 -4.18 -5.18 -2.70
C ARG A 109 -5.68 -5.41 -2.90
N ARG A 110 -6.49 -5.18 -1.86
CA ARG A 110 -7.93 -5.47 -1.90
C ARG A 110 -8.77 -4.32 -2.44
N TYR A 111 -8.40 -3.08 -2.12
CA TYR A 111 -9.19 -1.88 -2.41
C TYR A 111 -8.47 -0.88 -3.33
N GLY A 112 -7.17 -1.04 -3.59
CA GLY A 112 -6.38 -0.07 -4.34
C GLY A 112 -6.27 1.26 -3.61
N ILE A 113 -6.17 1.22 -2.27
CA ILE A 113 -5.99 2.41 -1.43
C ILE A 113 -4.51 2.52 -1.06
N TYR A 114 -3.87 3.60 -1.47
CA TYR A 114 -2.48 3.93 -1.12
C TYR A 114 -2.39 4.46 0.32
N THR A 115 -1.25 4.27 0.96
CA THR A 115 -1.04 4.71 2.34
C THR A 115 0.12 5.69 2.43
N VAL A 116 -0.15 6.86 3.03
CA VAL A 116 0.86 7.82 3.46
C VAL A 116 1.06 7.64 4.96
N VAL A 117 2.20 7.09 5.36
CA VAL A 117 2.55 6.88 6.76
C VAL A 117 3.09 8.17 7.36
N ASN A 118 2.46 8.63 8.43
CA ASN A 118 2.84 9.84 9.13
C ASN A 118 3.59 9.51 10.43
N ASP A 119 4.87 9.86 10.46
CA ASP A 119 5.65 9.90 11.70
C ASP A 119 5.21 11.09 12.60
N MET A 120 5.44 10.98 13.91
CA MET A 120 5.19 12.06 14.87
C MET A 120 6.29 13.15 14.83
N PHE A 121 7.33 12.96 14.01
CA PHE A 121 8.43 13.90 13.87
C PHE A 121 7.96 15.35 13.64
N GLY A 122 8.39 16.27 14.51
CA GLY A 122 8.11 17.69 14.41
C GLY A 122 6.67 18.11 14.73
N ARG A 123 5.79 17.21 15.20
CA ARG A 123 4.37 17.48 15.46
C ARG A 123 4.12 18.71 16.34
N TYR A 124 4.99 18.95 17.31
CA TYR A 124 4.91 20.07 18.25
C TYR A 124 6.09 21.01 18.15
N GLY A 125 6.92 20.87 17.13
CA GLY A 125 8.20 21.55 17.01
C GLY A 125 9.40 20.62 17.16
N LEU A 126 10.57 21.13 16.77
CA LEU A 126 11.84 20.43 16.81
C LEU A 126 12.98 21.37 17.19
N MET A 127 14.00 20.82 17.82
CA MET A 127 15.26 21.52 18.04
C MET A 127 16.13 21.41 16.79
N VAL A 128 16.45 22.53 16.16
CA VAL A 128 17.40 22.62 15.04
C VAL A 128 18.51 23.56 15.46
N ASP A 129 19.76 23.08 15.43
CA ASP A 129 20.95 23.86 15.80
C ASP A 129 20.81 24.60 17.14
N GLY A 130 20.23 23.92 18.14
CA GLY A 130 20.04 24.46 19.49
C GLY A 130 18.91 25.50 19.62
N ARG A 131 18.11 25.73 18.58
CA ARG A 131 16.94 26.61 18.61
C ARG A 131 15.66 25.80 18.48
N TRP A 132 14.66 26.19 19.26
CA TRP A 132 13.32 25.64 19.13
C TRP A 132 12.63 26.24 17.90
N HIS A 133 12.08 25.36 17.06
CA HIS A 133 11.22 25.71 15.94
C HIS A 133 9.88 25.03 16.14
N GLY A 134 8.80 25.79 16.36
CA GLY A 134 7.44 25.29 16.57
C GLY A 134 6.38 26.23 16.04
#